data_AF-A0A918JHX5-F1
#
_entry.id   AF-A0A918JHX5-F1
#
_cell.length_a   1.000
_cell.length_b   1.000
_cell.length_c   1.000
_cell.angle_alpha   90.00
_cell.angle_beta   90.00
_cell.angle_gamma   90.00
#
_symmetry.space_group_name_H-M   'P 1'
#
loop_
_entity.id
_entity.type
_entity.pdbx_description
1 polymer ?
#
loop_
_entity_poly.entity_id
_entity_poly.type
_entity_poly.pdbx_seq_one_letter_code
_entity_poly.pdbx_strand_id
1 'polypeptide(L)' 'MATVSFDKDFVVKDKESIKRIHQDLASPRQITVKKRDYKAENKRGVQLLKQQLSNLKIC' A
#
# COMPACT_ATOMS: atom_id res chain seq x y z
N MET A 1 -27.96 -4.84 -10.85
CA MET A 1 -28.42 -3.43 -10.79
C MET A 1 -28.58 -3.06 -9.33
N ALA A 2 -27.65 -2.31 -8.74
CA ALA A 2 -27.71 -1.89 -7.35
C ALA A 2 -28.12 -0.41 -7.31
N THR A 3 -29.42 -0.15 -7.48
CA THR A 3 -30.01 1.20 -7.48
C THR A 3 -30.70 1.49 -6.15
N VAL A 4 -29.98 1.29 -5.05
CA VAL A 4 -30.36 1.88 -3.76
C VAL A 4 -29.08 2.41 -3.13
N SER A 5 -28.82 3.70 -3.35
CA SER A 5 -27.91 4.44 -2.51
C SER A 5 -28.47 4.37 -1.10
N PHE A 6 -27.87 3.52 -0.27
CA PHE A 6 -28.06 3.62 1.16
C PHE A 6 -27.22 4.81 1.59
N ASP A 7 -27.86 5.98 1.75
CA ASP A 7 -27.27 7.06 2.53
C ASP A 7 -27.05 6.51 3.94
N LYS A 8 -25.81 6.11 4.21
CA LYS A 8 -25.37 5.62 5.51
C LYS A 8 -24.80 6.79 6.27
N ASP A 9 -25.62 7.36 7.14
CA ASP A 9 -25.16 8.37 8.08
C ASP A 9 -24.39 7.68 9.22
N PHE A 10 -23.06 7.80 9.17
CA PHE A 10 -22.19 7.31 10.24
C PHE A 10 -22.14 8.36 11.36
N VAL A 11 -23.05 8.24 12.32
CA VAL A 11 -23.06 9.09 13.51
C VAL A 11 -22.01 8.58 14.49
N VAL A 12 -20.91 9.33 14.62
CA VAL A 12 -19.89 9.05 15.64
C VAL A 12 -20.39 9.58 16.99
N LYS A 13 -20.68 8.66 17.92
CA LYS A 13 -21.17 9.00 19.27
C LYS A 13 -20.08 9.65 20.13
N ASP A 14 -18.83 9.30 19.91
CA ASP A 14 -17.70 9.83 20.66
C ASP A 14 -17.10 11.08 20.00
N LYS A 15 -17.36 12.24 20.63
CA LYS A 15 -16.86 13.54 20.16
C LYS A 15 -15.34 13.66 20.26
N GLU A 16 -14.73 12.97 21.22
CA GLU A 16 -13.27 13.02 21.41
C GLU A 16 -12.55 12.27 20.28
N SER A 17 -13.09 11.14 19.82
CA SER A 17 -12.59 10.44 18.63
C SER A 17 -12.60 11.31 17.37
N ILE A 18 -13.67 12.08 17.13
CA ILE A 18 -13.72 13.00 15.97
C ILE A 18 -12.65 14.08 16.08
N LYS A 19 -12.47 14.68 17.26
CA LYS A 19 -11.43 15.71 17.46
C LYS A 19 -10.04 15.18 17.18
N ARG A 20 -9.72 13.96 17.65
CA ARG A 20 -8.44 13.30 17.39
C ARG A 20 -8.22 13.06 15.91
N ILE A 21 -9.24 12.60 15.19
CA ILE A 21 -9.18 12.43 13.72
C ILE A 21 -8.91 13.77 13.03
N HIS A 22 -9.59 14.84 13.41
CA HIS A 22 -9.33 16.16 12.83
C HIS A 22 -7.91 16.67 13.09
N GLN A 23 -7.37 16.42 14.29
CA GLN A 23 -5.99 16.76 14.63
C GLN A 23 -5.00 15.95 13.80
N ASP A 24 -5.21 14.63 13.68
CA ASP A 24 -4.37 13.74 12.87
C ASP A 24 -4.41 14.10 11.37
N LEU A 25 -5.55 14.60 10.87
CA LEU A 25 -5.68 15.09 9.50
C LEU A 25 -5.02 16.45 9.28
N ALA A 26 -5.04 17.34 10.28
CA ALA A 26 -4.38 18.64 10.22
C ALA A 26 -2.84 18.51 10.22
N SER A 27 -2.31 17.50 10.93
CA SER A 27 -0.90 17.16 10.96
C SER A 27 -0.68 15.72 10.51
N PRO A 28 -0.76 15.42 9.19
CA PRO A 28 -0.62 14.06 8.70
C PRO A 28 0.77 13.51 9.01
N ARG A 29 0.82 12.25 9.44
CA ARG A 29 2.08 11.55 9.64
C ARG A 29 2.81 11.41 8.30
N GLN A 30 3.96 12.05 8.17
CA GLN A 30 4.79 11.93 6.99
C GLN A 30 5.47 10.55 6.97
N ILE A 31 5.00 9.68 6.08
CA ILE A 31 5.65 8.41 5.80
C ILE A 31 6.45 8.52 4.51
N THR A 32 7.76 8.26 4.60
CA THR A 32 8.61 8.22 3.42
C THR A 32 8.44 6.86 2.74
N VAL A 33 7.64 6.81 1.68
CA VAL A 33 7.59 5.65 0.80
C VAL A 33 8.83 5.68 -0.08
N LYS A 34 9.76 4.73 0.11
CA LYS A 34 10.89 4.58 -0.80
C LYS A 34 10.37 4.29 -2.20
N LYS A 35 10.64 5.19 -3.14
CA LYS A 35 10.35 4.97 -4.56
C LYS A 35 11.23 3.82 -5.06
N ARG A 36 10.61 2.69 -5.38
CA ARG A 36 11.33 1.54 -5.95
C ARG A 36 11.69 1.84 -7.40
N ASP A 37 12.93 1.54 -7.77
CA ASP A 37 13.34 1.54 -9.17
C ASP A 37 12.99 0.18 -9.78
N TYR A 38 11.77 0.09 -10.31
CA TYR A 38 11.28 -1.12 -10.95
C TYR A 38 12.16 -1.59 -12.10
N LYS A 39 12.85 -0.69 -12.80
CA LYS A 39 13.72 -1.06 -13.94
C LYS A 39 14.98 -1.76 -13.45
N ALA A 40 15.59 -1.24 -12.38
CA ALA A 40 16.76 -1.86 -11.75
C ALA A 40 16.39 -3.19 -11.05
N GLU A 41 15.28 -3.22 -10.31
CA GLU A 41 14.81 -4.42 -9.61
C GLU A 41 14.46 -5.55 -10.58
N ASN A 42 13.77 -5.25 -11.69
CA ASN A 42 13.44 -6.25 -12.70
C ASN A 42 14.68 -6.86 -13.37
N LYS A 43 15.68 -6.03 -13.72
CA LYS A 43 16.95 -6.53 -14.29
C LYS A 43 17.64 -7.48 -13.32
N ARG A 44 17.71 -7.11 -12.04
CA ARG A 44 18.29 -7.95 -10.99
C ARG A 44 17.52 -9.26 -10.82
N GLY A 45 16.19 -9.19 -10.82
CA GLY A 45 15.32 -10.37 -10.73
C GLY A 45 15.55 -11.36 -11.87
N VAL A 46 15.59 -10.87 -13.12
CA VAL A 46 15.85 -11.71 -14.30
C VAL A 46 17.24 -12.35 -14.24
N GLN A 47 18.26 -11.63 -13.76
CA GLN A 47 19.61 -12.17 -13.61
C GLN A 47 19.67 -13.30 -12.57
N LEU A 48 19.02 -13.11 -11.43
CA LEU A 48 18.94 -14.13 -10.38
C LEU A 48 18.17 -15.37 -10.86
N LEU A 49 17.07 -15.18 -11.58
CA LEU A 49 16.31 -16.27 -12.17
C LEU A 49 17.14 -17.08 -13.16
N LYS A 50 17.92 -16.41 -14.03
CA LYS A 50 18.85 -17.09 -14.95
C LYS A 50 19.86 -17.94 -14.17
N GLN A 51 20.47 -17.39 -13.12
CA GLN A 51 21.44 -18.10 -12.30
C GLN A 51 20.82 -19.34 -11.63
N GLN A 52 19.63 -19.22 -11.06
CA GLN A 52 18.93 -20.35 -10.43
C GLN A 52 18.57 -21.44 -11.44
N LEU A 53 18.07 -21.06 -12.62
CA LEU A 53 17.74 -22.01 -13.68
C LEU A 53 18.98 -22.71 -14.26
N SER A 54 20.09 -22.00 -14.38
CA SER A 54 21.37 -22.59 -14.78
C SER A 54 21.85 -23.62 -13.74
N ASN A 55 21.74 -23.31 -12.45
CA ASN A 55 22.11 -24.24 -11.38
C ASN A 55 21.19 -25.48 -11.35
N LEU A 56 19.90 -25.34 -11.68
CA LEU A 56 18.96 -26.46 -11.80
C LEU A 56 19.25 -27.39 -12.97
N LYS A 57 19.84 -26.89 -14.07
CA LYS A 57 20.23 -27.71 -15.24
C LYS A 57 21.55 -28.48 -15.05
N ILE A 58 22.33 -28.12 -14.04
CA ILE A 58 23.63 -28.73 -13.74
C ILE A 58 23.48 -29.94 -12.77
N CYS A 59 22.25 -30.20 -12.29
CA CYS A 59 21.89 -31.45 -11.60
C CYS A 59 21.37 -32.51 -12.58
#